data_AF-A0A849ALY5-F1
#
_entry.id   AF-A0A849ALY5-F1
#
_cell.length_a   1.000
_cell.length_b   1.000
_cell.length_c   1.000
_cell.angle_alpha   90.00
_cell.angle_beta   90.00
_cell.angle_gamma   90.00
#
_symmetry.space_group_name_H-M   'P 1'
#
loop_
_entity.id
_entity.type
_entity.pdbx_description
1 polymer ?
#
loop_
_entity_poly.entity_id
_entity_poly.type
_entity_poly.pdbx_seq_one_letter_code
_entity_poly.pdbx_strand_id
1 'polypeptide(L)'
;MPSGGARNRSGPAADINSYRQRRDADGWVKLPPRVDRRRSPNWPLRPAMNDRERELWRRFWRMGQSIVWESQHQQLALAVYVRQFVAVEELNFDVPTSRLNSLRIQADDLGITMPGLNRYRWRYTTTEELQKQADDVVSRKDRRRRSTAEQIAELLPMVADDER
;
A
#
# COMPACT_ATOMS: atom_id res chain seq x y z
N MET A 1 38.05 3.40 -19.81
CA MET A 1 37.18 4.34 -19.07
C MET A 1 35.90 3.61 -18.68
N PRO A 2 35.60 3.38 -17.38
CA PRO A 2 34.30 2.85 -16.96
C PRO A 2 33.43 3.93 -16.29
N SER A 3 32.20 4.04 -16.81
CA SER A 3 31.13 4.94 -16.39
C SER A 3 30.63 4.64 -14.97
N GLY A 4 30.34 5.71 -14.24
CA GLY A 4 29.90 5.74 -12.84
C GLY A 4 28.67 4.89 -12.52
N GLY A 5 28.72 4.30 -11.33
CA GLY A 5 27.74 3.38 -10.80
C GLY A 5 26.32 3.96 -10.68
N ALA A 6 25.37 3.21 -11.21
CA ALA A 6 23.96 3.38 -10.92
C ALA A 6 23.71 3.17 -9.41
N ARG A 7 23.13 4.18 -8.76
CA ARG A 7 22.87 4.25 -7.33
C ARG A 7 21.87 3.15 -6.93
N ASN A 8 22.28 2.19 -6.08
CA ASN A 8 21.48 1.07 -5.57
C ASN A 8 20.34 1.44 -4.58
N ARG A 9 19.83 2.68 -4.60
CA ARG A 9 18.73 3.13 -3.72
C ARG A 9 17.93 4.27 -4.36
N SER A 10 17.21 3.99 -5.44
CA SER A 10 16.10 4.83 -5.90
C SER A 10 15.20 4.01 -6.83
N GLY A 11 14.46 3.07 -6.26
CA GLY A 11 13.25 2.61 -6.93
C GLY A 11 12.29 3.82 -6.98
N PRO A 12 11.64 4.11 -8.12
CA PRO A 12 10.60 5.13 -8.18
C PRO A 12 9.56 4.84 -7.09
N ALA A 13 9.04 5.89 -6.43
CA ALA A 13 7.85 5.75 -5.60
C ALA A 13 6.82 4.94 -6.40
N ALA A 14 6.28 3.87 -5.79
CA ALA A 14 5.52 2.83 -6.49
C ALA A 14 4.62 3.45 -7.57
N ASP A 15 5.09 3.33 -8.80
CA ASP A 15 4.55 4.11 -9.90
C ASP A 15 3.11 3.64 -10.15
N ILE A 16 2.23 4.54 -10.57
CA ILE A 16 0.80 4.22 -10.80
C ILE A 16 0.67 3.04 -11.79
N ASN A 17 1.62 2.93 -12.72
CA ASN A 17 1.71 1.83 -13.69
C ASN A 17 2.14 0.47 -13.09
N SER A 18 2.75 0.44 -11.90
CA SER A 18 3.12 -0.82 -11.21
C SER A 18 1.89 -1.61 -10.74
N TYR A 19 0.73 -0.97 -10.58
CA TYR A 19 -0.53 -1.66 -10.24
C TYR A 19 -1.17 -2.35 -11.44
N ARG A 20 -1.00 -1.82 -12.66
CA ARG A 20 -1.40 -2.50 -13.90
C ARG A 20 -0.62 -3.80 -14.09
N GLN A 21 0.63 -3.83 -13.64
CA GLN A 21 1.52 -5.00 -13.66
C GLN A 21 1.31 -5.98 -12.49
N ARG A 22 0.54 -5.60 -11.45
CA ARG A 22 0.14 -6.48 -10.33
C ARG A 22 -1.24 -7.11 -10.56
N ARG A 23 -1.51 -7.55 -11.78
CA ARG A 23 -2.63 -8.47 -12.01
C ARG A 23 -2.09 -9.89 -11.93
N ASP A 24 -2.69 -10.70 -11.06
CA ASP A 24 -2.47 -12.13 -11.09
C ASP A 24 -2.96 -12.72 -12.42
N ALA A 25 -2.64 -13.99 -12.71
CA ALA A 25 -3.13 -14.71 -13.89
C ALA A 25 -4.67 -14.64 -14.01
N ASP A 26 -5.37 -14.57 -12.88
CA ASP A 26 -6.84 -14.46 -12.79
C ASP A 26 -7.36 -13.01 -12.92
N GLY A 27 -6.47 -12.04 -13.14
CA GLY A 27 -6.82 -10.62 -13.33
C GLY A 27 -7.09 -9.84 -12.03
N TRP A 28 -6.81 -10.42 -10.87
CA TRP A 28 -6.98 -9.77 -9.55
C TRP A 28 -5.82 -8.84 -9.23
N VAL A 29 -6.14 -7.67 -8.67
CA VAL A 29 -5.15 -6.72 -8.15
C VAL A 29 -4.92 -7.00 -6.67
N LYS A 30 -3.69 -7.33 -6.31
CA LYS A 30 -3.30 -7.49 -4.90
C LYS A 30 -2.96 -6.15 -4.28
N LEU A 31 -3.69 -5.80 -3.22
CA LEU A 31 -3.43 -4.64 -2.38
C LEU A 31 -2.68 -5.07 -1.11
N PRO A 32 -1.73 -4.26 -0.62
CA PRO A 32 -1.18 -4.49 0.72
C PRO A 32 -2.29 -4.25 1.77
N PRO A 33 -2.32 -4.97 2.90
CA PRO A 33 -3.34 -4.73 3.93
C PRO A 33 -3.24 -3.32 4.53
N ARG A 34 -2.02 -2.79 4.60
CA ARG A 34 -1.71 -1.48 5.16
C ARG A 34 -0.64 -0.80 4.33
N VAL A 35 -0.70 0.52 4.30
CA VAL A 35 0.31 1.37 3.68
C VAL A 35 0.94 2.22 4.75
N ASP A 36 2.25 2.13 4.88
CA ASP A 36 3.03 2.97 5.78
C ASP A 36 3.21 4.35 5.13
N ARG A 37 2.21 5.20 5.28
CA ARG A 37 2.23 6.59 4.82
C ARG A 37 2.61 7.52 5.96
N ARG A 38 3.63 8.36 5.73
CA ARG A 38 4.03 9.43 6.66
C ARG A 38 2.93 10.48 6.85
N ARG A 39 2.16 10.80 5.80
CA ARG A 39 1.11 11.83 5.86
C ARG A 39 -0.05 11.50 4.90
N SER A 40 -1.28 11.69 5.37
CA SER A 40 -2.48 11.67 4.51
C SER A 40 -2.55 12.95 3.67
N PRO A 41 -3.19 12.93 2.49
CA PRO A 41 -3.42 14.13 1.69
C PRO A 41 -4.15 15.23 2.47
N ASN A 42 -4.00 16.47 2.02
CA ASN A 42 -4.75 17.60 2.57
C ASN A 42 -6.25 17.36 2.37
N TRP A 43 -7.05 17.74 3.39
CA TRP A 43 -8.49 17.60 3.34
C TRP A 43 -9.09 18.53 2.26
N PRO A 44 -9.86 18.01 1.29
CA PRO A 44 -10.30 18.79 0.13
C PRO A 44 -11.60 19.58 0.37
N LEU A 45 -12.38 19.25 1.42
CA LEU A 45 -13.68 19.89 1.66
C LEU A 45 -13.57 21.13 2.55
N ARG A 46 -14.55 22.02 2.40
CA ARG A 46 -14.85 23.13 3.32
C ARG A 46 -16.21 22.86 4.00
N PRO A 47 -16.44 23.25 5.27
CA PRO A 47 -15.46 23.78 6.23
C PRO A 47 -14.38 22.74 6.57
N ALA A 48 -13.37 23.16 7.32
CA ALA A 48 -12.25 22.32 7.73
C ALA A 48 -12.73 21.06 8.48
N MET A 49 -11.87 20.05 8.49
CA MET A 49 -12.18 18.72 9.00
C MET A 49 -12.34 18.71 10.53
N ASN A 50 -13.40 18.07 11.02
CA ASN A 50 -13.65 17.81 12.45
C ASN A 50 -12.69 16.72 12.98
N ASP A 51 -12.59 16.56 14.30
CA ASP A 51 -11.67 15.57 14.89
C ASP A 51 -12.04 14.13 14.56
N ARG A 52 -13.34 13.82 14.52
CA ARG A 52 -13.83 12.49 14.09
C ARG A 52 -13.53 12.22 12.62
N GLU A 53 -13.78 13.20 11.76
CA GLU A 53 -13.43 13.10 10.33
C GLU A 53 -11.91 12.92 10.15
N ARG A 54 -11.08 13.59 10.97
CA ARG A 54 -9.61 13.47 10.96
C ARG A 54 -9.11 12.08 11.27
N GLU A 55 -9.73 11.43 12.25
CA GLU A 55 -9.43 10.05 12.61
C GLU A 55 -9.73 9.10 11.45
N LEU A 56 -10.95 9.19 10.90
CA LEU A 56 -11.40 8.35 9.79
C LEU A 56 -10.57 8.58 8.53
N TRP A 57 -10.29 9.83 8.18
CA TRP A 57 -9.43 10.19 7.06
C TRP A 57 -8.06 9.52 7.16
N ARG A 58 -7.40 9.63 8.32
CA ARG A 58 -6.11 8.96 8.55
C ARG A 58 -6.22 7.44 8.48
N ARG A 59 -7.32 6.86 8.98
CA ARG A 59 -7.57 5.42 8.95
C ARG A 59 -7.70 4.92 7.51
N PHE A 60 -8.53 5.55 6.69
CA PHE A 60 -8.71 5.17 5.28
C PHE A 60 -7.40 5.32 4.49
N TRP A 61 -6.65 6.40 4.69
CA TRP A 61 -5.37 6.60 4.02
C TRP A 61 -4.25 5.65 4.45
N ARG A 62 -4.44 4.84 5.50
CA ARG A 62 -3.54 3.74 5.88
C ARG A 62 -3.89 2.42 5.22
N MET A 63 -5.06 2.29 4.58
CA MET A 63 -5.48 1.07 3.90
C MET A 63 -4.79 0.90 2.54
N GLY A 64 -4.67 -0.33 2.06
CA GLY A 64 -4.08 -0.64 0.75
C GLY A 64 -4.73 0.07 -0.43
N GLN A 65 -6.05 0.21 -0.40
CA GLN A 65 -6.84 0.89 -1.44
C GLN A 65 -6.42 2.33 -1.65
N SER A 66 -5.86 2.97 -0.62
CA SER A 66 -5.46 4.36 -0.69
C SER A 66 -4.43 4.66 -1.78
N ILE A 67 -3.70 3.64 -2.25
CA ILE A 67 -2.78 3.77 -3.38
C ILE A 67 -3.56 3.90 -4.69
N VAL A 68 -4.64 3.12 -4.83
CA VAL A 68 -5.54 3.23 -5.98
C VAL A 68 -6.29 4.56 -5.95
N TRP A 69 -6.83 4.96 -4.80
CA TRP A 69 -7.53 6.23 -4.66
C TRP A 69 -6.66 7.44 -5.01
N GLU A 70 -5.38 7.41 -4.65
CA GLU A 70 -4.43 8.45 -5.05
C GLU A 70 -4.21 8.47 -6.56
N SER A 71 -4.02 7.29 -7.17
CA SER A 71 -3.81 7.17 -8.61
C SER A 71 -5.01 7.60 -9.46
N GLN A 72 -6.22 7.48 -8.92
CA GLN A 72 -7.48 7.79 -9.59
C GLN A 72 -8.07 9.14 -9.17
N HIS A 73 -7.32 9.95 -8.42
CA HIS A 73 -7.77 11.24 -7.89
C HIS A 73 -9.10 11.20 -7.11
N GLN A 74 -9.32 10.11 -6.35
CA GLN A 74 -10.56 9.85 -5.60
C GLN A 74 -10.56 10.50 -4.20
N GLN A 75 -9.67 11.47 -3.94
CA GLN A 75 -9.57 12.11 -2.62
C GLN A 75 -10.88 12.82 -2.25
N LEU A 76 -11.54 13.46 -3.22
CA LEU A 76 -12.80 14.18 -3.00
C LEU A 76 -13.95 13.23 -2.65
N ALA A 77 -14.07 12.11 -3.40
CA ALA A 77 -15.11 11.11 -3.15
C ALA A 77 -14.98 10.50 -1.75
N LEU A 78 -13.76 10.14 -1.34
CA LEU A 78 -13.50 9.64 0.00
C LEU A 78 -13.80 10.68 1.09
N ALA A 79 -13.51 11.96 0.83
CA ALA A 79 -13.78 13.02 1.81
C ALA A 79 -15.29 13.24 2.00
N VAL A 80 -16.07 13.19 0.92
CA VAL A 80 -17.55 13.25 0.99
C VAL A 80 -18.09 12.06 1.77
N TYR A 81 -17.58 10.85 1.49
CA TYR A 81 -17.97 9.64 2.21
C TYR A 81 -17.69 9.75 3.72
N VAL A 82 -16.48 10.17 4.11
CA VAL A 82 -16.10 10.37 5.52
C VAL A 82 -17.03 11.37 6.21
N ARG A 83 -17.33 12.50 5.57
CA ARG A 83 -18.23 13.51 6.13
C ARG A 83 -19.65 12.99 6.30
N GLN A 84 -20.17 12.27 5.31
CA GLN A 84 -21.50 11.67 5.41
C GLN A 84 -21.56 10.58 6.49
N PHE A 85 -20.47 9.81 6.64
CA PHE A 85 -20.37 8.79 7.69
C PHE A 85 -20.45 9.43 9.08
N VAL A 86 -19.70 10.50 9.34
CA VAL A 86 -19.77 11.24 10.61
C VAL A 86 -21.15 11.84 10.83
N ALA A 87 -21.76 12.44 9.81
CA ALA A 87 -23.13 12.97 9.92
C ALA A 87 -24.16 11.88 10.26
N VAL A 88 -23.93 10.64 9.82
CA VAL A 88 -24.77 9.48 10.17
C VAL A 88 -24.50 8.99 11.59
N GLU A 89 -23.25 9.03 12.07
CA GLU A 89 -22.92 8.75 13.47
C GLU A 89 -23.63 9.75 14.41
N GLU A 90 -23.69 11.03 14.04
CA GLU A 90 -24.31 12.09 14.85
C GLU A 90 -25.84 11.97 14.97
N LEU A 91 -26.51 11.41 13.96
CA LEU A 91 -27.97 11.27 13.91
C LEU A 91 -28.52 10.12 14.77
N ASN A 92 -27.65 9.36 15.45
CA ASN A 92 -28.00 8.36 16.47
C ASN A 92 -29.26 7.51 16.11
N PHE A 93 -29.18 6.78 15.01
CA PHE A 93 -30.23 5.90 14.44
C PHE A 93 -31.44 6.58 13.77
N ASP A 94 -31.61 7.90 13.89
CA ASP A 94 -32.65 8.66 13.15
C ASP A 94 -32.15 9.06 11.74
N VAL A 95 -31.68 8.06 10.99
CA VAL A 95 -31.04 8.26 9.69
C VAL A 95 -32.01 7.81 8.60
N PRO A 96 -32.40 8.70 7.67
CA PRO A 96 -33.23 8.32 6.54
C PRO A 96 -32.59 7.20 5.71
N THR A 97 -33.37 6.20 5.31
CA THR A 97 -32.88 5.05 4.51
C THR A 97 -32.20 5.48 3.22
N SER A 98 -32.63 6.58 2.61
CA SER A 98 -31.99 7.17 1.42
C SER A 98 -30.52 7.56 1.66
N ARG A 99 -30.21 8.09 2.85
CA ARG A 99 -28.85 8.46 3.25
C ARG A 99 -27.98 7.23 3.49
N LEU A 100 -28.53 6.19 4.13
CA LEU A 100 -27.84 4.91 4.33
C LEU A 100 -27.53 4.22 2.99
N ASN A 101 -28.50 4.24 2.05
CA ASN A 101 -28.31 3.70 0.72
C ASN A 101 -27.22 4.46 -0.06
N SER A 102 -27.22 5.80 0.00
CA SER A 102 -26.18 6.61 -0.63
C SER A 102 -24.79 6.31 -0.08
N LEU A 103 -24.66 6.17 1.25
CA LEU A 103 -23.40 5.78 1.89
C LEU A 103 -22.92 4.40 1.46
N ARG A 104 -23.83 3.42 1.37
CA ARG A 104 -23.51 2.07 0.90
C ARG A 104 -22.99 2.09 -0.53
N ILE A 105 -23.67 2.78 -1.44
CA ILE A 105 -23.26 2.88 -2.86
C ILE A 105 -21.87 3.53 -2.96
N GLN A 106 -21.63 4.63 -2.22
CA GLN A 106 -20.31 5.26 -2.19
C GLN A 106 -19.23 4.33 -1.62
N ALA A 107 -19.54 3.54 -0.60
CA ALA A 107 -18.61 2.55 -0.05
C ALA A 107 -18.28 1.43 -1.05
N ASP A 108 -19.27 1.01 -1.86
CA ASP A 108 -19.09 0.06 -2.96
C ASP A 108 -18.21 0.66 -4.07
N ASP A 109 -18.45 1.91 -4.47
CA ASP A 109 -17.65 2.62 -5.49
C ASP A 109 -16.21 2.92 -5.03
N LEU A 110 -15.98 3.12 -3.73
CA LEU A 110 -14.63 3.27 -3.18
C LEU A 110 -13.90 1.93 -2.99
N GLY A 111 -14.59 0.79 -3.15
CA GLY A 111 -14.02 -0.54 -2.92
C GLY A 111 -13.69 -0.79 -1.43
N ILE A 112 -14.49 -0.23 -0.53
CA ILE A 112 -14.36 -0.44 0.92
C ILE A 112 -15.10 -1.72 1.33
N THR A 113 -16.23 -2.00 0.69
CA THR A 113 -17.08 -3.16 0.94
C THR A 113 -16.62 -4.39 0.16
N MET A 114 -17.06 -5.58 0.58
CA MET A 114 -16.77 -6.82 -0.15
C MET A 114 -17.31 -6.82 -1.60
N PRO A 115 -18.55 -6.35 -1.88
CA PRO A 115 -19.02 -6.20 -3.25
C PRO A 115 -18.16 -5.23 -4.09
N GLY A 116 -17.74 -4.10 -3.50
CA GLY A 116 -16.86 -3.14 -4.17
C GLY A 116 -15.49 -3.73 -4.50
N LEU A 117 -14.87 -4.43 -3.55
CA LEU A 117 -13.62 -5.14 -3.75
C LEU A 117 -13.73 -6.16 -4.91
N ASN A 118 -14.79 -6.97 -4.92
CA ASN A 118 -15.02 -7.94 -5.99
C ASN A 118 -15.23 -7.28 -7.36
N ARG A 119 -15.98 -6.17 -7.42
CA ARG A 119 -16.22 -5.41 -8.66
C ARG A 119 -14.93 -4.91 -9.28
N TYR A 120 -14.02 -4.38 -8.46
CA TYR A 120 -12.71 -3.93 -8.92
C TYR A 120 -11.67 -5.05 -9.01
N ARG A 121 -12.05 -6.28 -8.66
CA ARG A 121 -11.17 -7.44 -8.51
C ARG A 121 -9.97 -7.14 -7.63
N TRP A 122 -10.21 -6.46 -6.52
CA TRP A 122 -9.20 -6.17 -5.50
C TRP A 122 -9.25 -7.23 -4.42
N ARG A 123 -8.07 -7.70 -4.03
CA ARG A 123 -7.90 -8.57 -2.87
C ARG A 123 -6.75 -8.07 -2.02
N TYR A 124 -6.89 -8.16 -0.70
CA TYR A 124 -5.74 -7.91 0.16
C TYR A 124 -4.78 -9.09 0.10
N THR A 125 -3.49 -8.78 0.23
CA THR A 125 -2.46 -9.79 0.45
C THR A 125 -2.69 -10.41 1.81
N THR A 126 -2.80 -11.74 1.88
CA THR A 126 -3.00 -12.45 3.15
C THR A 126 -1.74 -12.40 4.01
N THR A 127 -1.89 -12.61 5.32
CA THR A 127 -0.76 -12.68 6.26
C THR A 127 0.26 -13.75 5.86
N GLU A 128 -0.20 -14.89 5.37
CA GLU A 128 0.64 -15.97 4.84
C GLU A 128 1.44 -15.55 3.60
N GLU A 129 0.81 -14.83 2.67
CA GLU A 129 1.48 -14.29 1.48
C GLU A 129 2.51 -13.21 1.86
N LEU A 130 2.22 -12.38 2.86
CA LEU A 130 3.15 -11.39 3.40
C LEU A 130 4.37 -12.04 4.06
N GLN A 131 4.15 -13.12 4.82
CA GLN A 131 5.22 -13.87 5.46
C GLN A 131 6.13 -14.51 4.40
N LYS A 132 5.55 -15.15 3.38
CA LYS A 132 6.30 -15.72 2.26
C LYS A 132 7.11 -14.68 1.49
N GLN A 133 6.58 -13.46 1.33
CA GLN A 133 7.32 -12.34 0.74
C GLN A 133 8.47 -11.87 1.63
N ALA A 134 8.26 -11.80 2.96
CA ALA A 134 9.32 -11.46 3.90
C ALA A 134 10.45 -12.50 3.87
N ASP A 135 10.09 -13.79 3.88
CA ASP A 135 11.03 -14.91 3.85
C ASP A 135 11.85 -14.95 2.55
N ASP A 136 11.23 -14.66 1.39
CA ASP A 136 11.95 -14.56 0.10
C ASP A 136 12.93 -13.38 0.06
N VAL A 137 12.55 -12.23 0.65
CA VAL A 137 13.43 -11.06 0.75
C VAL A 137 14.64 -11.34 1.66
N VAL A 138 14.42 -12.02 2.79
CA VAL A 138 15.49 -12.44 3.70
C VAL A 138 16.43 -13.44 3.01
N SER A 139 15.86 -14.47 2.36
CA SER A 139 16.62 -15.47 1.59
C SER A 139 17.48 -14.84 0.50
N ARG A 140 16.94 -13.89 -0.27
CA ARG A 140 17.71 -13.14 -1.29
C ARG A 140 18.84 -12.31 -0.67
N LYS A 141 18.59 -11.67 0.47
CA LYS A 141 19.59 -10.85 1.17
C LYS A 141 20.73 -11.72 1.72
N ASP A 142 20.41 -12.90 2.25
CA ASP A 142 21.39 -13.85 2.76
C ASP A 142 22.21 -14.51 1.65
N ARG A 143 21.59 -14.84 0.51
CA ARG A 143 22.31 -15.33 -0.67
C ARG A 143 23.27 -14.28 -1.23
N ARG A 144 22.87 -13.00 -1.22
CA ARG A 144 23.71 -11.88 -1.68
C ARG A 144 24.88 -11.62 -0.73
N ARG A 145 24.68 -11.75 0.59
CA ARG A 145 25.74 -11.66 1.61
C ARG A 145 26.75 -12.79 1.50
N ARG A 146 26.29 -14.03 1.28
CA ARG A 146 27.15 -15.18 1.02
C ARG A 146 27.99 -14.99 -0.24
N SER A 147 27.38 -14.56 -1.35
CA SER A 147 28.11 -14.29 -2.59
C SER A 147 29.18 -13.21 -2.44
N THR A 148 28.93 -12.14 -1.68
CA THR A 148 29.98 -11.14 -1.41
C THR A 148 31.07 -11.65 -0.48
N ALA A 149 30.74 -12.48 0.51
CA ALA A 149 31.72 -13.05 1.44
C ALA A 149 32.58 -14.13 0.76
N GLU A 150 31.98 -14.97 -0.08
CA GLU A 150 32.66 -15.98 -0.90
C GLU A 150 33.54 -15.31 -1.96
N GLN A 151 33.07 -14.25 -2.64
CA GLN A 151 33.91 -13.48 -3.57
C GLN A 151 35.10 -12.81 -2.89
N ILE A 152 34.96 -12.34 -1.64
CA ILE A 152 36.07 -11.77 -0.87
C ILE A 152 37.05 -12.87 -0.42
N ALA A 153 36.54 -14.05 -0.03
CA ALA A 153 37.36 -15.19 0.34
C ALA A 153 38.13 -15.78 -0.86
N GLU A 154 37.55 -15.73 -2.06
CA GLU A 154 38.17 -16.19 -3.31
C GLU A 154 39.23 -15.20 -3.85
N LEU A 155 39.11 -13.91 -3.50
CA LEU A 155 40.07 -12.85 -3.82
C LEU A 155 41.24 -12.75 -2.81
N LEU A 156 41.17 -13.44 -1.68
CA LEU A 156 42.27 -13.58 -0.73
C LEU A 156 42.93 -14.93 -0.96
N PRO A 157 44.02 -15.03 -1.76
CA PRO A 157 44.79 -16.25 -1.78
C PRO A 157 45.23 -16.54 -0.35
N MET A 158 44.93 -17.77 0.12
CA MET A 158 45.45 -18.30 1.37
C MET A 158 46.94 -18.00 1.45
N VAL A 159 47.31 -17.06 2.31
CA VAL A 159 48.65 -17.05 2.92
C VAL A 159 48.62 -18.18 3.94
N ALA A 160 48.65 -19.41 3.43
CA ALA A 160 49.07 -20.56 4.21
C ALA A 160 50.59 -20.59 4.15
N ASP A 161 51.19 -20.45 5.33
CA ASP A 161 52.45 -21.05 5.74
C ASP A 161 53.59 -21.04 4.73
N ASP A 162 54.57 -20.15 4.94
CA ASP A 162 55.96 -20.60 4.88
C ASP A 162 56.90 -19.78 5.79
N GLU A 163 57.85 -20.54 6.34
CA GLU A 163 59.14 -20.22 6.96
C GLU A 163 59.24 -19.64 8.40
N ARG A 164 59.51 -20.60 9.31
CA ARG A 164 60.69 -20.73 10.21
C ARG A 164 61.09 -19.60 11.15
#